data_AF-A0A1F4ZRE4-F1
#
_entry.id   AF-A0A1F4ZRE4-F1
#
_cell.length_a   1.000
_cell.length_b   1.000
_cell.length_c   1.000
_cell.angle_alpha   90.00
_cell.angle_beta   90.00
_cell.angle_gamma   90.00
#
_symmetry.space_group_name_H-M   'P 1'
#
loop_
_entity.id
_entity.type
_entity.pdbx_description
1 polymer ?
#
loop_
_entity_poly.entity_id
_entity_poly.type
_entity_poly.pdbx_seq_one_letter_code
_entity_poly.pdbx_strand_id
1 'polypeptide(L)'
;MPRRFFSCALLLVFLSFAFAQSARAGTFYIKSVGTLDVSASGFNHLWYNSGNVTVIGSAAPGETVSVTVDGTAYSAVADAQGSWSHTLTLSAGDHTLSFSAPSGSKSFTLTNGPLPEDVDGTLETSSTPVASSFEYTLIISGAALLLISSGLAYRKILISKSL
;
A
#
# COMPACT_ATOMS: atom_id res chain seq x y z
N MET A 1 -19.57 24.88 -41.75
CA MET A 1 -18.57 23.79 -41.55
C MET A 1 -17.99 23.64 -40.12
N PRO A 2 -18.60 24.08 -38.98
CA PRO A 2 -17.98 23.87 -37.65
C PRO A 2 -18.52 22.65 -36.84
N ARG A 3 -19.67 22.06 -37.22
CA ARG A 3 -20.36 21.04 -36.39
C ARG A 3 -19.57 19.72 -36.23
N ARG A 4 -18.67 19.39 -37.15
CA ARG A 4 -17.86 18.15 -37.10
C ARG A 4 -16.65 18.25 -36.16
N PHE A 5 -16.10 19.45 -35.98
CA PHE A 5 -14.99 19.69 -35.05
C PHE A 5 -15.46 19.63 -33.58
N PHE A 6 -16.64 20.15 -33.28
CA PHE A 6 -17.22 20.11 -31.93
C PHE A 6 -17.60 18.67 -31.49
N SER A 7 -18.04 17.84 -32.45
CA SER A 7 -18.40 16.44 -32.20
C SER A 7 -17.18 15.55 -31.91
N CYS A 8 -16.05 15.75 -32.59
CA CYS A 8 -14.80 15.04 -32.29
C CYS A 8 -14.19 15.49 -30.95
N ALA A 9 -14.26 16.78 -30.62
CA ALA A 9 -13.76 17.29 -29.35
C ALA A 9 -14.56 16.74 -28.16
N LEU A 10 -15.89 16.68 -28.26
CA LEU A 10 -16.75 16.09 -27.23
C LEU A 10 -16.51 14.58 -27.08
N LEU A 11 -16.31 13.86 -28.19
CA LEU A 11 -16.04 12.43 -28.18
C LEU A 11 -14.65 12.11 -27.61
N LEU A 12 -13.63 12.94 -27.86
CA LEU A 12 -12.30 12.80 -27.24
C LEU A 12 -12.32 13.17 -25.74
N VAL A 13 -13.10 14.16 -25.32
CA VAL A 13 -13.32 14.46 -23.90
C VAL A 13 -14.09 13.32 -23.22
N PHE A 14 -15.06 12.72 -23.89
CA PHE A 14 -15.80 11.57 -23.37
C PHE A 14 -14.94 10.30 -23.34
N LEU A 15 -14.08 10.06 -24.35
CA LEU A 15 -13.14 8.94 -24.37
C LEU A 15 -12.07 9.10 -23.29
N SER A 16 -11.57 10.32 -23.07
CA SER A 16 -10.63 10.60 -21.96
C SER A 16 -11.31 10.52 -20.60
N PHE A 17 -12.58 10.92 -20.46
CA PHE A 17 -13.34 10.75 -19.23
C PHE A 17 -13.74 9.29 -18.98
N ALA A 18 -13.94 8.48 -20.03
CA ALA A 18 -14.20 7.04 -19.96
C ALA A 18 -12.92 6.22 -19.74
N PHE A 19 -11.75 6.69 -20.19
CA PHE A 19 -10.46 6.06 -19.91
C PHE A 19 -9.84 6.49 -18.56
N ALA A 20 -10.18 7.68 -18.04
CA ALA A 20 -9.61 8.17 -16.78
C ALA A 20 -10.14 7.44 -15.53
N GLN A 21 -11.21 6.65 -15.64
CA GLN A 21 -11.83 5.98 -14.48
C GLN A 21 -11.14 4.65 -14.14
N SER A 22 -10.44 4.05 -15.11
CA SER A 22 -9.87 2.71 -15.00
C SER A 22 -8.49 2.67 -14.33
N ALA A 23 -7.92 3.83 -13.98
CA ALA A 23 -6.56 3.95 -13.45
C ALA A 23 -6.51 4.32 -11.96
N ARG A 24 -7.56 4.04 -11.18
CA ARG A 24 -7.37 3.90 -9.72
C ARG A 24 -6.59 2.61 -9.50
N ALA A 25 -5.26 2.70 -9.54
CA ALA A 25 -4.40 1.65 -9.03
C ALA A 25 -4.80 1.42 -7.57
N GLY A 26 -5.55 0.35 -7.32
CA GLY A 26 -5.82 -0.10 -5.97
C GLY A 26 -4.49 -0.37 -5.29
N THR A 27 -4.28 0.16 -4.10
CA THR A 27 -3.12 -0.24 -3.29
C THR A 27 -3.33 -1.67 -2.82
N PHE A 28 -2.26 -2.47 -2.84
CA PHE A 28 -2.30 -3.80 -2.25
C PHE A 28 -2.33 -3.70 -0.72
N TYR A 29 -3.35 -4.28 -0.07
CA TYR A 29 -3.39 -4.44 1.38
C TYR A 29 -4.31 -5.60 1.79
N ILE A 30 -4.07 -6.14 2.98
CA ILE A 30 -4.98 -7.10 3.62
C ILE A 30 -5.96 -6.29 4.47
N LYS A 31 -7.27 -6.57 4.32
CA LYS A 31 -8.34 -5.92 5.06
C LYS A 31 -8.72 -6.74 6.30
N SER A 32 -8.93 -8.04 6.13
CA SER A 32 -9.30 -8.91 7.24
C SER A 32 -8.74 -10.32 7.07
N VAL A 33 -8.52 -10.98 8.21
CA VAL A 33 -8.12 -12.39 8.32
C VAL A 33 -9.14 -13.07 9.23
N GLY A 34 -10.04 -13.85 8.64
CA GLY A 34 -11.21 -14.37 9.34
C GLY A 34 -12.07 -13.22 9.88
N THR A 35 -12.24 -13.18 11.20
CA THR A 35 -12.99 -12.14 11.92
C THR A 35 -12.11 -10.98 12.41
N LEU A 36 -10.78 -11.06 12.20
CA LEU A 36 -9.85 -10.02 12.62
C LEU A 36 -9.77 -8.95 11.53
N ASP A 37 -10.07 -7.69 11.88
CA ASP A 37 -9.85 -6.55 10.98
C ASP A 37 -8.40 -6.10 11.09
N VAL A 38 -7.63 -6.31 10.02
CA VAL A 38 -6.19 -6.02 9.97
C VAL A 38 -5.88 -4.85 9.05
N SER A 39 -6.89 -4.01 8.76
CA SER A 39 -6.77 -2.85 7.86
C SER A 39 -5.74 -1.84 8.37
N ALA A 40 -5.46 -1.83 9.67
CA ALA A 40 -4.34 -1.11 10.26
C ALA A 40 -3.02 -1.77 9.82
N SER A 41 -2.36 -1.16 8.84
CA SER A 41 -1.09 -1.63 8.30
C SER A 41 -0.01 -1.67 9.39
N GLY A 42 0.31 -2.86 9.90
CA GLY A 42 1.40 -3.01 10.87
C GLY A 42 1.59 -4.38 11.52
N PHE A 43 0.68 -5.33 11.32
CA PHE A 43 0.80 -6.67 11.91
C PHE A 43 1.88 -7.53 11.21
N ASN A 44 2.57 -8.35 12.00
CA ASN A 44 3.52 -9.38 11.56
C ASN A 44 3.14 -10.79 12.06
N HIS A 45 2.32 -10.88 13.11
CA HIS A 45 1.87 -12.13 13.71
C HIS A 45 0.40 -12.02 14.11
N LEU A 46 -0.39 -13.04 13.81
CA LEU A 46 -1.81 -13.14 14.17
C LEU A 46 -2.09 -14.48 14.82
N TRP A 47 -3.02 -14.51 15.77
CA TRP A 47 -3.56 -15.75 16.35
C TRP A 47 -5.01 -15.92 15.92
N TYR A 48 -5.37 -17.10 15.43
CA TYR A 48 -6.71 -17.39 14.95
C TYR A 48 -7.13 -18.81 15.30
N ASN A 49 -8.06 -18.98 16.24
CA ASN A 49 -8.46 -20.29 16.74
C ASN A 49 -9.59 -20.92 15.88
N SER A 50 -9.34 -21.09 14.57
CA SER A 50 -10.27 -21.77 13.66
C SER A 50 -9.50 -22.37 12.48
N GLY A 51 -9.83 -23.63 12.14
CA GLY A 51 -9.19 -24.35 11.04
C GLY A 51 -9.54 -23.83 9.64
N ASN A 52 -10.56 -22.97 9.50
CA ASN A 52 -10.87 -22.31 8.25
C ASN A 52 -10.78 -20.79 8.44
N VAL A 53 -9.90 -20.16 7.67
CA VAL A 53 -9.65 -18.72 7.72
C VAL A 53 -9.86 -18.12 6.33
N THR A 54 -10.70 -17.09 6.25
CA THR A 54 -10.92 -16.35 5.01
C THR A 54 -10.12 -15.05 5.06
N VAL A 55 -9.18 -14.90 4.14
CA VAL A 55 -8.42 -13.65 3.98
C VAL A 55 -9.13 -12.79 2.96
N ILE A 56 -9.34 -11.52 3.29
CA ILE A 56 -9.94 -10.51 2.41
C ILE A 56 -8.94 -9.37 2.27
N GLY A 57 -8.74 -8.89 1.06
CA GLY A 57 -7.86 -7.77 0.79
C GLY A 57 -8.29 -6.96 -0.43
N SER A 58 -7.44 -5.99 -0.78
CA SER A 58 -7.56 -5.17 -1.97
C SER A 58 -6.31 -5.30 -2.82
N ALA A 59 -6.47 -5.25 -4.14
CA ALA A 59 -5.42 -5.12 -5.15
C ALA A 59 -5.97 -4.28 -6.32
N ALA A 60 -5.21 -4.06 -7.40
CA ALA A 60 -5.78 -3.40 -8.57
C ALA A 60 -6.86 -4.30 -9.22
N PRO A 61 -7.93 -3.72 -9.80
CA PRO A 61 -8.98 -4.51 -10.45
C PRO A 61 -8.44 -5.44 -11.53
N GLY A 62 -8.86 -6.72 -11.51
CA GLY A 62 -8.41 -7.75 -12.46
C GLY A 62 -7.01 -8.31 -12.21
N GLU A 63 -6.35 -7.91 -11.12
CA GLU A 63 -5.01 -8.37 -10.77
C GLU A 63 -5.02 -9.76 -10.12
N THR A 64 -4.04 -10.58 -10.45
CA THR A 64 -3.84 -11.90 -9.81
C THR A 64 -2.96 -11.74 -8.57
N VAL A 65 -3.53 -12.05 -7.42
CA VAL A 65 -2.84 -12.17 -6.13
C VAL A 65 -2.37 -13.61 -5.96
N SER A 66 -1.05 -13.78 -5.84
CA SER A 66 -0.44 -15.05 -5.47
C SER A 66 -0.46 -15.19 -3.96
N VAL A 67 -1.07 -16.27 -3.46
CA VAL A 67 -1.19 -16.57 -2.03
C VAL A 67 -0.35 -17.80 -1.72
N THR A 68 0.68 -17.67 -0.90
CA THR A 68 1.55 -18.78 -0.52
C THR A 68 1.34 -19.10 0.96
N VAL A 69 1.06 -20.37 1.25
CA VAL A 69 0.87 -20.91 2.60
C VAL A 69 1.87 -22.05 2.80
N ASP A 70 2.83 -21.86 3.71
CA ASP A 70 3.90 -22.83 3.99
C ASP A 70 4.60 -23.36 2.73
N GLY A 71 4.79 -22.49 1.74
CA GLY A 71 5.42 -22.82 0.46
C GLY A 71 4.46 -23.38 -0.61
N THR A 72 3.20 -23.67 -0.27
CA THR A 72 2.17 -24.03 -1.26
C THR A 72 1.55 -22.77 -1.85
N ALA A 73 1.64 -22.62 -3.17
CA ALA A 73 1.10 -21.45 -3.88
C ALA A 73 -0.33 -21.68 -4.39
N TYR A 74 -1.15 -20.66 -4.20
CA TYR A 74 -2.52 -20.52 -4.67
C TYR A 74 -2.68 -19.18 -5.39
N SER A 75 -3.79 -19.00 -6.10
CA SER A 75 -4.10 -17.76 -6.79
C SER A 75 -5.52 -17.27 -6.48
N ALA A 76 -5.67 -15.96 -6.37
CA ALA A 76 -6.94 -15.26 -6.28
C ALA A 76 -6.92 -14.08 -7.24
N VAL A 77 -8.05 -13.75 -7.85
CA VAL A 77 -8.17 -12.62 -8.78
C VAL A 77 -9.01 -11.52 -8.13
N ALA A 78 -8.52 -10.29 -8.17
CA ALA A 78 -9.28 -9.14 -7.70
C ALA A 78 -10.42 -8.81 -8.67
N ASP A 79 -11.61 -8.54 -8.12
CA ASP A 79 -12.80 -8.19 -8.89
C ASP A 79 -12.71 -6.79 -9.52
N ALA A 80 -13.79 -6.35 -10.18
CA ALA A 80 -13.86 -5.03 -10.81
C ALA A 80 -13.75 -3.86 -9.81
N GLN A 81 -13.96 -4.12 -8.52
CA GLN A 81 -13.84 -3.17 -7.42
C GLN A 81 -12.46 -3.25 -6.74
N GLY A 82 -11.59 -4.17 -7.18
CA GLY A 82 -10.27 -4.40 -6.61
C GLY A 82 -10.29 -5.27 -5.34
N SER A 83 -11.43 -5.87 -4.99
CA SER A 83 -11.54 -6.74 -3.82
C SER A 83 -11.17 -8.17 -4.19
N TRP A 84 -10.47 -8.86 -3.30
CA TRP A 84 -10.16 -10.29 -3.45
C TRP A 84 -10.40 -11.01 -2.13
N SER A 85 -10.70 -12.31 -2.22
CA SER A 85 -10.85 -13.18 -1.05
C SER A 85 -10.34 -14.57 -1.35
N HIS A 86 -9.73 -15.19 -0.35
CA HIS A 86 -9.28 -16.58 -0.42
C HIS A 86 -9.50 -17.27 0.91
N THR A 87 -10.04 -18.50 0.87
CA THR A 87 -10.27 -19.31 2.07
C THR A 87 -9.17 -20.36 2.19
N LEU A 88 -8.52 -20.37 3.34
CA LEU A 88 -7.43 -21.27 3.69
C LEU A 88 -7.91 -22.24 4.77
N THR A 89 -7.54 -23.50 4.62
CA THR A 89 -7.73 -24.51 5.66
C THR A 89 -6.36 -24.80 6.29
N LEU A 90 -6.21 -24.45 7.56
CA LEU A 90 -4.95 -24.53 8.30
C LEU A 90 -5.07 -25.56 9.42
N SER A 91 -4.04 -26.39 9.59
CA SER A 91 -3.90 -27.26 10.76
C SER A 91 -3.61 -26.42 12.00
N ALA A 92 -3.63 -27.02 13.20
CA ALA A 92 -3.18 -26.29 14.40
C ALA A 92 -1.66 -26.02 14.31
N GLY A 93 -1.23 -24.84 14.78
CA GLY A 93 0.18 -24.42 14.80
C GLY A 93 0.47 -23.17 13.97
N ASP A 94 1.76 -22.88 13.78
CA ASP A 94 2.25 -21.69 13.07
C ASP A 94 2.31 -21.90 11.56
N HIS A 95 1.73 -20.96 10.82
CA HIS A 95 1.71 -20.96 9.36
C HIS A 95 2.28 -19.65 8.82
N THR A 96 3.16 -19.73 7.83
CA THR A 96 3.70 -18.55 7.15
C THR A 96 2.85 -18.23 5.93
N LEU A 97 2.21 -17.05 5.95
CA LEU A 97 1.40 -16.57 4.84
C LEU A 97 2.15 -15.46 4.09
N SER A 98 2.22 -15.60 2.77
CA SER A 98 2.79 -14.57 1.89
C SER A 98 1.84 -14.28 0.74
N PHE A 99 1.62 -13.00 0.47
CA PHE A 99 0.76 -12.52 -0.58
C PHE A 99 1.57 -11.62 -1.49
N SER A 100 1.49 -11.84 -2.79
CA SER A 100 2.21 -11.05 -3.78
C SER A 100 1.35 -10.74 -4.99
N ALA A 101 1.35 -9.48 -5.39
CA ALA A 101 0.68 -8.98 -6.56
C ALA A 101 1.55 -7.85 -7.18
N PRO A 102 1.42 -7.54 -8.49
CA PRO A 102 2.05 -6.38 -9.10
C PRO A 102 1.95 -5.05 -8.31
N SER A 103 0.86 -4.84 -7.58
CA SER A 103 0.58 -3.64 -6.77
C SER A 103 1.19 -3.66 -5.37
N GLY A 104 1.76 -4.79 -4.92
CA GLY A 104 2.45 -4.89 -3.64
C GLY A 104 2.54 -6.31 -3.09
N SER A 105 3.10 -6.46 -1.90
CA SER A 105 3.23 -7.77 -1.23
C SER A 105 3.15 -7.62 0.28
N LYS A 106 2.68 -8.67 0.97
CA LYS A 106 2.58 -8.73 2.43
C LYS A 106 2.87 -10.14 2.90
N SER A 107 3.66 -10.27 3.96
CA SER A 107 3.91 -11.55 4.64
C SER A 107 3.72 -11.41 6.14
N PHE A 108 3.21 -12.44 6.80
CA PHE A 108 3.00 -12.52 8.25
C PHE A 108 2.85 -13.98 8.71
N THR A 109 3.03 -14.21 10.01
CA THR A 109 2.77 -15.50 10.65
C THR A 109 1.33 -15.55 11.16
N LEU A 110 0.63 -16.65 10.90
CA LEU A 110 -0.69 -16.94 11.44
C LEU A 110 -0.64 -18.23 12.27
N THR A 111 -0.84 -18.11 13.57
CA THR A 111 -0.93 -19.26 14.47
C THR A 111 -2.38 -19.71 14.60
N ASN A 112 -2.69 -20.92 14.16
CA ASN A 112 -3.97 -21.56 14.44
C ASN A 112 -3.93 -22.26 15.81
N GLY A 113 -4.43 -21.56 16.82
CA GLY A 113 -4.42 -22.05 18.20
C GLY A 113 -4.99 -21.01 19.18
N PRO A 114 -5.06 -21.37 20.48
CA PRO A 114 -5.46 -20.43 21.51
C PRO A 114 -4.50 -19.24 21.55
N LEU A 115 -5.07 -18.05 21.78
CA LEU A 115 -4.28 -16.86 22.06
C LEU A 115 -3.48 -17.08 23.35
N PRO A 116 -2.16 -16.75 23.40
CA PRO A 116 -1.37 -16.86 24.62
C PRO A 116 -1.93 -15.96 25.72
N GLU A 117 -1.83 -16.38 26.98
CA GLU A 117 -2.31 -15.59 28.14
C GLU A 117 -1.59 -14.24 28.26
N ASP A 118 -0.38 -14.12 27.72
CA ASP A 118 0.44 -12.91 27.73
C ASP A 118 0.17 -11.94 26.56
N VAL A 119 -0.73 -12.30 25.62
CA VAL A 119 -1.09 -11.45 24.47
C VAL A 119 -2.52 -10.97 24.66
N ASP A 120 -2.74 -9.64 24.76
CA ASP A 120 -4.05 -9.09 25.11
C ASP A 120 -5.10 -9.15 23.97
N GLY A 121 -4.72 -9.67 22.79
CA GLY A 121 -5.58 -9.80 21.61
C GLY A 121 -5.64 -8.54 20.75
N THR A 122 -4.94 -7.47 21.13
CA THR A 122 -4.69 -6.31 20.27
C THR A 122 -3.78 -6.69 19.11
N LEU A 123 -4.05 -6.12 17.94
CA LEU A 123 -3.17 -6.27 16.79
C LEU A 123 -1.88 -5.51 17.07
N GLU A 124 -0.88 -6.24 17.54
CA GLU A 124 0.46 -5.72 17.75
C GLU A 124 1.06 -5.32 16.40
N THR A 125 1.17 -4.01 16.18
CA THR A 125 1.96 -3.52 15.08
C THR A 125 3.43 -3.68 15.45
N SER A 126 4.19 -4.49 14.70
CA SER A 126 5.64 -4.53 14.90
C SER A 126 6.20 -3.17 14.55
N SER A 127 6.48 -2.36 15.57
CA SER A 127 7.55 -1.40 15.45
C SER A 127 8.83 -2.23 15.37
N THR A 128 9.37 -2.41 14.16
CA THR A 128 10.82 -2.41 14.07
C THR A 128 11.30 -1.21 14.91
N PRO A 129 12.42 -1.29 15.68
CA PRO A 129 13.02 -0.04 16.10
C PRO A 129 13.17 0.75 14.81
N VAL A 130 12.56 1.94 14.73
CA VAL A 130 12.76 2.78 13.56
C VAL A 130 14.28 2.92 13.50
N ALA A 131 14.92 2.27 12.53
CA ALA A 131 16.28 2.62 12.17
C ALA A 131 16.09 4.00 11.57
N SER A 132 16.13 5.01 12.46
CA SER A 132 16.03 6.44 12.23
C SER A 132 15.97 6.73 10.75
N SER A 133 14.76 6.69 10.18
CA SER A 133 14.58 6.98 8.77
C SER A 133 15.01 8.42 8.60
N PHE A 134 16.02 8.62 7.76
CA PHE A 134 16.78 9.85 7.55
C PHE A 134 15.92 11.04 7.05
N GLU A 135 14.95 11.49 7.83
CA GLU A 135 14.15 12.69 7.57
C GLU A 135 14.89 13.98 7.94
N TYR A 136 16.11 13.88 8.49
CA TYR A 136 16.98 15.06 8.66
C TYR A 136 17.74 15.46 7.39
N THR A 137 18.01 14.52 6.47
CA THR A 137 18.79 14.84 5.26
C THR A 137 18.02 15.78 4.32
N LEU A 138 16.71 15.59 4.14
CA LEU A 138 15.94 16.44 3.23
C LEU A 138 15.78 17.87 3.76
N ILE A 139 15.57 18.04 5.08
CA ILE A 139 15.38 19.34 5.73
C ILE A 139 16.71 20.13 5.78
N ILE A 140 17.83 19.46 6.10
CA ILE A 140 19.15 20.11 6.15
C ILE A 140 19.62 20.52 4.74
N SER A 141 19.39 19.69 3.71
CA SER A 141 19.72 20.05 2.33
C SER A 141 18.88 21.21 1.80
N GLY A 142 17.61 21.33 2.18
CA GLY A 142 16.75 22.46 1.82
C GLY A 142 17.22 23.80 2.43
N ALA A 143 17.63 23.78 3.71
CA ALA A 143 18.15 24.98 4.39
C ALA A 143 19.48 25.46 3.81
N ALA A 144 20.38 24.56 3.42
CA ALA A 144 21.66 24.91 2.81
C ALA A 144 21.50 25.61 1.45
N LEU A 145 20.57 25.15 0.61
CA LEU A 145 20.29 25.77 -0.69
C LEU A 145 19.67 27.16 -0.56
N LEU A 146 18.79 27.36 0.43
CA LEU A 146 18.20 28.68 0.72
C LEU A 146 19.26 29.70 1.18
N LEU A 147 20.20 29.31 2.04
CA LEU A 147 21.27 30.22 2.48
C LEU A 147 22.24 30.61 1.35
N ILE A 148 22.58 29.68 0.45
CA ILE A 148 23.45 29.97 -0.71
C ILE A 148 22.76 30.92 -1.69
N SER A 149 21.46 30.71 -1.97
CA SER A 149 20.69 31.61 -2.85
C SER A 149 20.54 33.03 -2.29
N SER A 150 20.31 33.13 -0.98
CA SER A 150 20.18 34.40 -0.27
C SER A 150 21.51 35.18 -0.28
N GLY A 151 22.63 34.53 0.01
CA GLY A 151 23.97 35.16 -0.03
C GLY A 151 24.34 35.70 -1.42
N LEU A 152 23.97 34.99 -2.49
CA LEU A 152 24.22 35.45 -3.87
C LEU A 152 23.37 36.68 -4.23
N ALA A 153 22.13 36.75 -3.75
CA ALA A 153 21.22 37.88 -3.96
C ALA A 153 21.70 39.15 -3.21
N TYR A 154 22.13 39.01 -1.96
CA TYR A 154 22.70 40.13 -1.20
C TYR A 154 23.96 40.71 -1.84
N ARG A 155 24.81 39.86 -2.43
CA ARG A 155 26.04 40.33 -3.12
C ARG A 155 25.72 41.13 -4.38
N LYS A 156 24.70 40.73 -5.16
CA LYS A 156 24.25 41.51 -6.34
C LYS A 156 23.63 42.86 -5.96
N ILE A 157 22.87 42.91 -4.87
CA ILE A 157 22.19 44.14 -4.39
C ILE A 157 23.18 45.16 -3.82
N LEU A 158 24.26 44.71 -3.16
CA LEU A 158 25.29 45.63 -2.67
C LEU A 158 26.13 46.25 -3.80
N ILE A 159 26.45 45.48 -4.84
CA ILE A 159 27.26 45.96 -5.98
C ILE A 159 26.45 46.93 -6.87
N SER A 160 25.12 46.75 -6.99
CA SER A 160 24.27 47.67 -7.76
C SER A 160 23.99 49.00 -7.06
N LYS A 161 24.41 49.16 -5.80
CA LYS A 161 24.21 50.38 -5.01
C LYS A 161 25.50 51.18 -4.79
N SER A 162 26.63 50.70 -5.33
CA SER A 162 27.95 51.35 -5.25
C SER A 162 28.51 51.76 -6.62
N LEU A 163 27.65 51.97 -7.62
CA LEU A 163 27.97 52.64 -8.89
C LEU A 163 26.98 53.78 -9.11
#